data_AF-A0A958RJ19-F1
#
_entry.id   AF-A0A958RJ19-F1
#
_cell.length_a   1.000
_cell.length_b   1.000
_cell.length_c   1.000
_cell.angle_alpha   90.00
_cell.angle_beta   90.00
_cell.angle_gamma   90.00
#
_symmetry.space_group_name_H-M   'P 1'
#
loop_
_entity.id
_entity.type
_entity.pdbx_description
1 polymer ?
#
loop_
_entity_poly.entity_id
_entity_poly.type
_entity_poly.pdbx_seq_one_letter_code
_entity_poly.pdbx_strand_id
1 'polypeptide(L)'
;MVQVDILALNEAIKQESKFVERVMTEVGKVIVGQKEMVESIIMGLLTGGHVLLEGVPGLAKTLVISSIGRATSLQFQRIQFTPDLLPTDLIGTMIFNIKDHEFVPKKGPIFTNVVLADEINRAPAKVQSALLEAMAEKQVTIGDETYPLEKPFLVLATQNPLEQEGTYPLPEAQLDRFMFKVIVTYPKKEEEAEILERMATDHTPQVDPVIHREDLLRAK
;
A
#
# COMPACT_ATOMS: atom_id res chain seq x y z
N MET A 1 10.06 -39.26 7.50
CA MET A 1 10.20 -37.87 7.98
C MET A 1 11.29 -37.23 7.15
N VAL A 2 10.97 -36.19 6.37
CA VAL A 2 11.97 -35.45 5.60
C VAL A 2 12.80 -34.67 6.61
N GLN A 3 14.05 -35.06 6.80
CA GLN A 3 15.00 -34.29 7.59
C GLN A 3 15.38 -33.08 6.74
N VAL A 4 14.63 -31.99 6.92
CA VAL A 4 14.95 -30.71 6.29
C VAL A 4 16.30 -30.28 6.84
N ASP A 5 17.31 -30.19 5.98
CA ASP A 5 18.62 -29.68 6.35
C ASP A 5 18.46 -28.18 6.68
N ILE A 6 18.38 -27.90 7.98
CA ILE A 6 18.14 -26.56 8.53
C ILE A 6 19.21 -25.58 8.04
N LEU A 7 20.44 -26.05 7.78
CA LEU A 7 21.52 -25.19 7.27
C LEU A 7 21.28 -24.81 5.81
N ALA A 8 20.96 -25.78 4.95
CA ALA A 8 20.64 -25.52 3.55
C ALA A 8 19.37 -24.65 3.40
N LEU A 9 18.36 -24.86 4.25
CA LEU A 9 17.16 -24.04 4.27
C LEU A 9 17.46 -22.60 4.72
N ASN A 10 18.26 -22.41 5.77
CA ASN A 10 18.65 -21.07 6.22
C ASN A 10 19.48 -20.33 5.18
N GLU A 11 20.37 -21.01 4.46
CA GLU A 11 21.11 -20.40 3.34
C GLU A 11 20.18 -20.00 2.20
N ALA A 12 19.23 -20.85 1.81
CA ALA A 12 18.24 -20.54 0.78
C ALA A 12 17.38 -19.32 1.18
N ILE A 13 16.86 -19.30 2.41
CA ILE A 13 16.10 -18.16 2.95
C ILE A 13 16.96 -16.89 2.94
N LYS A 14 18.23 -16.98 3.32
CA LYS A 14 19.13 -15.82 3.34
C LYS A 14 19.44 -15.29 1.95
N GLN A 15 19.56 -16.16 0.95
CA GLN A 15 19.75 -15.74 -0.44
C GLN A 15 18.50 -15.06 -1.01
N GLU A 16 17.32 -15.64 -0.77
CA GLU A 16 16.05 -15.06 -1.20
C GLU A 16 15.76 -13.75 -0.45
N SER A 17 16.06 -13.65 0.85
CA SER A 17 15.79 -12.44 1.65
C SER A 17 16.67 -11.23 1.30
N LYS A 18 17.71 -11.39 0.45
CA LYS A 18 18.59 -10.28 0.04
C LYS A 18 17.86 -9.16 -0.68
N PHE A 19 16.71 -9.40 -1.31
CA PHE A 19 15.95 -8.29 -1.89
C PHE A 19 15.39 -7.35 -0.83
N VAL A 20 15.05 -7.85 0.36
CA VAL A 20 14.53 -7.03 1.47
C VAL A 20 15.58 -5.99 1.86
N GLU A 21 16.83 -6.43 2.07
CA GLU A 21 17.95 -5.53 2.39
C GLU A 21 18.20 -4.49 1.27
N ARG A 22 18.11 -4.92 0.01
CA ARG A 22 18.24 -4.02 -1.16
C ARG A 22 17.15 -2.95 -1.17
N VAL A 23 15.88 -3.34 -1.01
CA VAL A 23 14.74 -2.40 -0.97
C VAL A 23 14.86 -1.46 0.23
N MET A 24 15.21 -1.98 1.41
CA MET A 24 15.39 -1.18 2.63
C MET A 24 16.50 -0.13 2.46
N THR A 25 17.63 -0.52 1.86
CA THR A 25 18.76 0.38 1.61
C THR A 25 18.39 1.44 0.58
N GLU A 26 17.71 1.04 -0.50
CA GLU A 26 17.30 1.94 -1.58
C GLU A 26 16.28 2.98 -1.09
N VAL A 27 15.28 2.56 -0.33
CA VAL A 27 14.28 3.45 0.28
C VAL A 27 14.92 4.35 1.35
N GLY A 28 15.89 3.85 2.10
CA GLY A 28 16.64 4.60 3.12
C GLY A 28 17.44 5.80 2.58
N LYS A 29 17.73 5.83 1.27
CA LYS A 29 18.32 7.01 0.60
C LYS A 29 17.43 8.25 0.74
N VAL A 30 16.11 8.05 0.76
CA VAL A 30 15.12 9.14 0.79
C VAL A 30 14.41 9.22 2.14
N ILE A 31 14.17 8.08 2.78
CA ILE A 31 13.38 7.98 4.00
C ILE A 31 14.29 7.94 5.23
N VAL A 32 13.98 8.81 6.20
CA VAL A 32 14.68 8.91 7.50
C VAL A 32 13.69 8.55 8.62
N GLY A 33 14.14 7.77 9.60
CA GLY A 33 13.38 7.51 10.84
C GLY A 33 12.15 6.58 10.73
N GLN A 34 11.75 6.15 9.54
CA GLN A 34 10.51 5.36 9.34
C GLN A 34 10.74 3.86 9.08
N LYS A 35 11.75 3.27 9.72
CA LYS A 35 12.14 1.87 9.48
C LYS A 35 10.99 0.89 9.67
N GLU A 36 10.26 0.99 10.77
CA GLU A 36 9.14 0.09 11.12
C GLU A 36 8.00 0.15 10.08
N MET A 37 7.70 1.36 9.57
CA MET A 37 6.71 1.54 8.51
C MET A 37 7.15 0.84 7.23
N VAL A 38 8.41 1.00 6.81
CA VAL A 38 8.94 0.34 5.61
C VAL A 38 8.92 -1.18 5.76
N GLU A 39 9.35 -1.70 6.92
CA GLU A 39 9.35 -3.14 7.21
C GLU A 39 7.92 -3.72 7.16
N SER A 40 6.95 -3.04 7.75
CA SER A 40 5.55 -3.47 7.75
C SER A 40 4.95 -3.51 6.35
N ILE A 41 5.29 -2.55 5.49
CA ILE A 41 4.85 -2.53 4.09
C ILE A 41 5.47 -3.69 3.30
N ILE A 42 6.77 -3.93 3.47
CA ILE A 42 7.46 -5.06 2.81
C ILE A 42 6.85 -6.38 3.28
N MET A 43 6.63 -6.55 4.59
CA MET A 43 5.94 -7.72 5.12
C MET A 43 4.56 -7.89 4.51
N GLY A 44 3.76 -6.81 4.41
CA GLY A 44 2.45 -6.84 3.74
C GLY A 44 2.52 -7.29 2.27
N LEU A 45 3.52 -6.82 1.51
CA LEU A 45 3.74 -7.27 0.12
C LEU A 45 4.01 -8.78 0.04
N LEU A 46 4.87 -9.28 0.93
CA LEU A 46 5.30 -10.68 0.95
C LEU A 46 4.23 -11.63 1.50
N THR A 47 3.43 -11.20 2.47
CA THR A 47 2.37 -12.05 3.04
C THR A 47 1.02 -11.87 2.31
N GLY A 48 0.87 -10.81 1.52
CA GLY A 48 -0.42 -10.41 0.95
C GLY A 48 -1.38 -9.77 1.97
N GLY A 49 -0.88 -9.44 3.17
CA GLY A 49 -1.60 -8.70 4.20
C GLY A 49 -1.65 -7.20 3.92
N HIS A 50 -2.65 -6.52 4.47
CA HIS A 50 -2.84 -5.08 4.33
C HIS A 50 -2.35 -4.32 5.56
N VAL A 51 -2.00 -3.04 5.40
CA VAL A 51 -1.45 -2.22 6.50
C VAL A 51 -2.30 -0.98 6.72
N LEU A 52 -2.62 -0.72 7.98
CA LEU A 52 -3.25 0.51 8.44
C LEU A 52 -2.20 1.43 9.07
N LEU A 53 -2.14 2.67 8.60
CA LEU A 53 -1.18 3.69 8.99
C LEU A 53 -1.90 4.80 9.76
N GLU A 54 -1.89 4.69 11.08
CA GLU A 54 -2.45 5.72 11.96
C GLU A 54 -1.39 6.78 12.22
N GLY A 55 -1.74 8.06 12.06
CA GLY A 55 -0.81 9.15 12.41
C GLY A 55 -1.21 10.45 11.75
N VAL A 56 -0.61 11.54 12.24
CA VAL A 56 -0.94 12.89 11.80
C VAL A 56 -0.50 13.17 10.35
N PRO A 57 -1.14 14.14 9.68
CA PRO A 57 -0.72 14.58 8.34
C PRO A 57 0.73 15.08 8.33
N GLY A 58 1.39 14.98 7.18
CA GLY A 58 2.72 15.55 6.97
C GLY A 58 3.91 14.66 7.33
N LEU A 59 3.70 13.43 7.82
CA LEU A 59 4.77 12.50 8.20
C LEU A 59 5.35 11.71 7.01
N ALA A 60 5.43 12.32 5.82
CA ALA A 60 6.01 11.71 4.62
C ALA A 60 5.49 10.30 4.23
N LYS A 61 4.30 9.88 4.70
CA LYS A 61 3.69 8.56 4.40
C LYS A 61 3.62 8.29 2.90
N THR A 62 3.18 9.29 2.12
CA THR A 62 3.11 9.21 0.66
C THR A 62 4.50 9.05 0.01
N LEU A 63 5.53 9.67 0.58
CA LEU A 63 6.91 9.54 0.09
C LEU A 63 7.44 8.12 0.34
N VAL A 64 7.20 7.55 1.52
CA VAL A 64 7.57 6.17 1.85
C VAL A 64 6.94 5.19 0.86
N ILE A 65 5.64 5.32 0.63
CA ILE A 65 4.90 4.37 -0.19
C ILE A 65 5.30 4.48 -1.66
N SER A 66 5.41 5.71 -2.18
CA SER A 66 5.86 5.92 -3.56
C SER A 66 7.32 5.47 -3.77
N SER A 67 8.18 5.62 -2.77
CA SER A 67 9.55 5.10 -2.78
C SER A 67 9.56 3.58 -2.86
N ILE A 68 8.76 2.88 -2.05
CA ILE A 68 8.66 1.43 -2.10
C ILE A 68 8.13 0.97 -3.47
N GLY A 69 7.09 1.62 -4.00
CA GLY A 69 6.57 1.32 -5.34
C GLY A 69 7.63 1.42 -6.43
N ARG A 70 8.46 2.47 -6.39
CA ARG A 70 9.60 2.64 -7.32
C ARG A 70 10.66 1.57 -7.13
N ALA A 71 11.11 1.33 -5.90
CA ALA A 71 12.13 0.33 -5.58
C ALA A 71 11.73 -1.09 -6.01
N THR A 72 10.42 -1.37 -6.03
CA THR A 72 9.86 -2.68 -6.35
C THR A 72 9.27 -2.81 -7.76
N SER A 73 9.35 -1.74 -8.56
CA SER A 73 8.71 -1.67 -9.90
C SER A 73 7.22 -2.01 -9.90
N LEU A 74 6.52 -1.71 -8.80
CA LEU A 74 5.09 -1.96 -8.66
C LEU A 74 4.27 -0.75 -9.08
N GLN A 75 3.10 -1.00 -9.68
CA GLN A 75 2.15 0.07 -9.95
C GLN A 75 1.56 0.58 -8.63
N PHE A 76 1.48 1.90 -8.52
CA PHE A 76 1.02 2.60 -7.33
C PHE A 76 -0.12 3.54 -7.68
N GLN A 77 -1.20 3.47 -6.91
CA GLN A 77 -2.32 4.40 -7.02
C GLN A 77 -2.64 4.99 -5.65
N ARG A 78 -2.68 6.33 -5.58
CA ARG A 78 -3.22 7.05 -4.42
C ARG A 78 -4.70 7.34 -4.67
N ILE A 79 -5.52 7.06 -3.67
CA ILE A 79 -6.95 7.35 -3.64
C ILE A 79 -7.20 8.15 -2.37
N GLN A 80 -7.67 9.39 -2.53
CA GLN A 80 -8.10 10.21 -1.41
C GLN A 80 -9.54 9.84 -1.07
N PHE A 81 -9.80 9.46 0.17
CA PHE A 81 -11.14 9.17 0.63
C PHE A 81 -11.82 10.47 1.05
N THR A 82 -13.00 10.70 0.50
CA THR A 82 -13.80 11.90 0.72
C THR A 82 -15.25 11.52 1.02
N PRO A 83 -16.04 12.40 1.67
CA PRO A 83 -17.43 12.09 2.04
C PRO A 83 -18.37 11.81 0.85
N ASP A 84 -18.02 12.35 -0.33
CA ASP A 84 -18.77 12.23 -1.59
C ASP A 84 -18.36 11.04 -2.46
N LEU A 85 -17.28 10.33 -2.08
CA LEU A 85 -16.77 9.19 -2.84
C LEU A 85 -17.82 8.07 -2.91
N LEU A 86 -17.98 7.44 -4.06
CA LEU A 86 -18.88 6.31 -4.26
C LEU A 86 -18.09 4.99 -4.39
N PRO A 87 -18.68 3.83 -4.04
CA PRO A 87 -18.04 2.53 -4.25
C PRO A 87 -17.58 2.30 -5.71
N THR A 88 -18.35 2.80 -6.67
CA THR A 88 -18.05 2.72 -8.11
C THR A 88 -16.83 3.53 -8.51
N ASP A 89 -16.46 4.57 -7.75
CA ASP A 89 -15.25 5.35 -8.01
C ASP A 89 -13.98 4.59 -7.63
N LEU A 90 -14.09 3.57 -6.76
CA LEU A 90 -12.98 2.69 -6.38
C LEU A 90 -12.95 1.45 -7.27
N ILE A 91 -14.08 0.76 -7.37
CA ILE A 91 -14.21 -0.52 -8.07
C ILE A 91 -14.20 -0.30 -9.58
N GLY A 92 -14.90 0.72 -10.06
CA GLY A 92 -15.18 0.90 -11.48
C GLY A 92 -16.67 0.83 -11.78
N THR A 93 -17.01 1.11 -13.03
CA THR A 93 -18.40 1.17 -13.49
C THR A 93 -18.50 0.77 -14.96
N MET A 94 -19.70 0.42 -15.41
CA MET A 94 -19.99 0.21 -16.83
C MET A 94 -20.16 1.58 -17.50
N ILE A 95 -19.39 1.83 -18.56
CA ILE A 95 -19.52 3.03 -19.38
C ILE A 95 -20.08 2.68 -20.75
N PHE A 96 -20.93 3.54 -21.30
CA PHE A 96 -21.46 3.35 -22.64
C PHE A 96 -20.43 3.79 -23.68
N ASN A 97 -19.92 2.85 -24.47
CA ASN A 97 -19.05 3.13 -25.60
C ASN A 97 -19.90 3.55 -26.80
N ILE A 98 -19.83 4.84 -27.14
CA ILE A 98 -20.62 5.44 -28.23
C ILE A 98 -20.26 4.83 -29.60
N LYS A 99 -19.02 4.40 -29.80
CA LYS A 99 -18.56 3.86 -31.10
C LYS A 99 -19.17 2.50 -31.38
N ASP A 100 -19.18 1.65 -30.36
CA ASP A 100 -19.56 0.24 -30.48
C ASP A 100 -20.99 -0.02 -29.97
N HIS A 101 -21.67 1.03 -29.49
CA HIS A 101 -23.02 0.98 -28.91
C HIS A 101 -23.20 -0.08 -27.81
N GLU A 102 -22.14 -0.34 -27.05
CA GLU A 102 -22.10 -1.36 -26.01
C GLU A 102 -21.68 -0.75 -24.66
N PHE A 103 -22.06 -1.42 -23.56
CA PHE A 103 -21.57 -1.09 -22.24
C PHE A 103 -20.25 -1.84 -22.00
N VAL A 104 -19.17 -1.10 -21.78
CA VAL A 104 -17.84 -1.67 -21.47
C VAL A 104 -17.45 -1.39 -20.02
N PRO A 105 -16.75 -2.32 -19.35
CA PRO A 105 -16.27 -2.12 -17.99
C PRO A 105 -15.13 -1.09 -17.97
N LYS A 106 -15.27 -0.04 -17.17
CA LYS A 106 -14.19 0.87 -16.81
C LYS A 106 -13.66 0.50 -15.43
N LYS A 107 -12.49 -0.13 -15.40
CA LYS A 107 -11.78 -0.50 -14.17
C LYS A 107 -11.46 0.75 -13.33
N GLY A 108 -11.73 0.67 -12.03
CA GLY A 108 -11.41 1.72 -11.08
C GLY A 108 -9.94 1.76 -10.66
N PRO A 109 -9.55 2.73 -9.80
CA PRO A 109 -8.18 2.93 -9.34
C PRO A 109 -7.61 1.79 -8.49
N ILE A 110 -8.45 0.88 -7.96
CA ILE A 110 -7.95 -0.25 -7.16
C ILE A 110 -7.27 -1.34 -8.01
N PHE A 111 -7.39 -1.30 -9.34
CA PHE A 111 -6.71 -2.21 -10.26
C PHE A 111 -5.24 -1.82 -10.42
N THR A 112 -4.47 -2.04 -9.37
CA THR A 112 -3.04 -1.75 -9.27
C THR A 112 -2.38 -2.71 -8.27
N ASN A 113 -1.07 -2.67 -8.11
CA ASN A 113 -0.38 -3.51 -7.13
C ASN A 113 -0.45 -2.93 -5.71
N VAL A 114 -0.29 -1.61 -5.57
CA VAL A 114 -0.28 -0.92 -4.28
C VAL A 114 -1.27 0.24 -4.30
N VAL A 115 -2.26 0.18 -3.42
CA VAL A 115 -3.24 1.24 -3.21
C VAL A 115 -2.91 1.98 -1.91
N LEU A 116 -2.71 3.29 -1.99
CA LEU A 116 -2.77 4.17 -0.82
C LEU A 116 -4.18 4.73 -0.68
N ALA A 117 -4.93 4.21 0.29
CA ALA A 117 -6.25 4.69 0.68
C ALA A 117 -6.09 5.76 1.76
N ASP A 118 -5.96 7.01 1.34
CA ASP A 118 -5.67 8.13 2.23
C ASP A 118 -6.95 8.59 2.93
N GLU A 119 -6.90 8.72 4.26
CA GLU A 119 -7.99 9.14 5.13
C GLU A 119 -9.25 8.28 4.99
N ILE A 120 -9.10 6.95 5.06
CA ILE A 120 -10.19 5.98 4.87
C ILE A 120 -11.40 6.27 5.77
N ASN A 121 -11.17 6.87 6.93
CA ASN A 121 -12.20 7.29 7.87
C ASN A 121 -13.03 8.50 7.41
N ARG A 122 -12.74 9.16 6.29
CA ARG A 122 -13.56 10.27 5.76
C ARG A 122 -14.66 9.82 4.79
N ALA A 123 -14.55 8.61 4.23
CA ALA A 123 -15.57 8.11 3.33
C ALA A 123 -16.71 7.39 4.08
N PRO A 124 -17.92 7.34 3.51
CA PRO A 124 -19.03 6.58 4.08
C PRO A 124 -18.71 5.09 4.24
N ALA A 125 -19.37 4.42 5.20
CA ALA A 125 -19.17 3.00 5.49
C ALA A 125 -19.35 2.08 4.27
N LYS A 126 -20.19 2.45 3.29
CA LYS A 126 -20.37 1.68 2.04
C LYS A 126 -19.11 1.67 1.18
N VAL A 127 -18.39 2.78 1.12
CA VAL A 127 -17.13 2.92 0.37
C VAL A 127 -16.01 2.13 1.06
N GLN A 128 -15.94 2.26 2.38
CA GLN A 128 -15.00 1.48 3.20
C GLN A 128 -15.24 -0.02 2.99
N SER A 129 -16.50 -0.47 3.04
CA SER A 129 -16.86 -1.87 2.83
C SER A 129 -16.45 -2.38 1.45
N ALA A 130 -16.63 -1.58 0.40
CA ALA A 130 -16.20 -1.93 -0.95
C ALA A 130 -14.68 -2.15 -1.07
N LEU A 131 -13.87 -1.31 -0.42
CA LEU A 131 -12.42 -1.51 -0.36
C LEU A 131 -12.05 -2.76 0.46
N LEU A 132 -12.70 -2.97 1.61
CA LEU A 132 -12.44 -4.11 2.48
C LEU A 132 -12.83 -5.45 1.84
N GLU A 133 -13.90 -5.45 1.04
CA GLU A 133 -14.29 -6.60 0.22
C GLU A 133 -13.23 -6.90 -0.83
N ALA A 134 -12.77 -5.89 -1.57
CA ALA A 134 -11.68 -6.04 -2.53
C ALA A 134 -10.38 -6.55 -1.86
N MET A 135 -10.09 -6.12 -0.63
CA MET A 135 -8.97 -6.61 0.18
C MET A 135 -9.08 -8.09 0.53
N ALA A 136 -10.26 -8.54 0.93
CA ALA A 136 -10.50 -9.93 1.34
C ALA A 136 -10.57 -10.87 0.13
N GLU A 137 -11.36 -10.53 -0.88
CA GLU A 137 -11.66 -11.39 -2.02
C GLU A 137 -10.61 -11.32 -3.12
N LYS A 138 -9.78 -10.27 -3.13
CA LYS A 138 -8.76 -10.01 -4.17
C LYS A 138 -9.34 -9.95 -5.60
N GLN A 139 -10.62 -9.66 -5.70
CA GLN A 139 -11.38 -9.51 -6.94
C GLN A 139 -12.55 -8.56 -6.69
N VAL A 140 -13.11 -8.00 -7.76
CA VAL A 140 -14.29 -7.13 -7.69
C VAL A 140 -15.21 -7.40 -8.87
N THR A 141 -16.51 -7.20 -8.67
CA THR A 141 -17.53 -7.37 -9.72
C THR A 141 -17.95 -6.01 -10.26
N ILE A 142 -17.93 -5.85 -11.59
CA ILE A 142 -18.40 -4.65 -12.30
C ILE A 142 -19.50 -5.10 -13.26
N GLY A 143 -20.72 -4.64 -13.04
CA GLY A 143 -21.87 -5.18 -13.76
C GLY A 143 -22.07 -6.65 -13.39
N ASP A 144 -22.05 -7.53 -14.39
CA ASP A 144 -22.25 -8.98 -14.21
C ASP A 144 -20.94 -9.78 -14.24
N GLU A 145 -19.79 -9.13 -14.47
CA GLU A 145 -18.49 -9.78 -14.60
C GLU A 145 -17.59 -9.52 -13.39
N THR A 146 -16.90 -10.57 -12.93
CA THR A 146 -15.90 -10.50 -11.85
C THR A 146 -14.49 -10.40 -12.42
N TYR A 147 -13.72 -9.44 -11.92
CA TYR A 147 -12.37 -9.15 -12.35
C TYR A 147 -11.38 -9.36 -11.19
N PRO A 148 -10.31 -10.16 -11.39
CA PRO A 148 -9.27 -10.30 -10.39
C PRO A 148 -8.43 -9.02 -10.28
N LEU A 149 -7.94 -8.74 -9.07
CA LEU A 149 -6.98 -7.66 -8.83
C LEU A 149 -5.55 -8.09 -9.16
N GLU A 150 -4.68 -7.11 -9.42
CA GLU A 150 -3.29 -7.35 -9.77
C GLU A 150 -2.50 -7.96 -8.59
N LYS A 151 -1.70 -9.01 -8.85
CA LYS A 151 -0.89 -9.67 -7.81
C LYS A 151 0.59 -9.22 -7.86
N PRO A 152 1.24 -8.82 -6.76
CA PRO A 152 0.69 -8.67 -5.42
C PRO A 152 -0.29 -7.50 -5.35
N PHE A 153 -1.32 -7.64 -4.49
CA PHE A 153 -2.30 -6.60 -4.18
C PHE A 153 -2.17 -6.21 -2.70
N LEU A 154 -1.71 -4.98 -2.47
CA LEU A 154 -1.54 -4.38 -1.15
C LEU A 154 -2.37 -3.11 -1.03
N VAL A 155 -3.00 -2.94 0.12
CA VAL A 155 -3.72 -1.73 0.49
C VAL A 155 -3.05 -1.17 1.72
N LEU A 156 -2.67 0.10 1.63
CA LEU A 156 -2.12 0.92 2.69
C LEU A 156 -3.17 1.98 3.01
N ALA A 157 -3.93 1.78 4.07
CA ALA A 157 -4.94 2.73 4.49
C ALA A 157 -4.37 3.70 5.51
N THR A 158 -4.67 5.00 5.42
CA THR A 158 -4.29 5.97 6.47
C THR A 158 -5.53 6.41 7.23
N GLN A 159 -5.33 6.68 8.52
CA GLN A 159 -6.34 7.31 9.37
C GLN A 159 -5.70 8.44 10.17
N ASN A 160 -6.39 9.58 10.19
CA ASN A 160 -6.03 10.70 11.03
C ASN A 160 -6.86 10.65 12.32
N PRO A 161 -6.27 10.30 13.47
CA PRO A 161 -7.02 10.14 14.72
C PRO A 161 -7.54 11.47 15.30
N LEU A 162 -7.01 12.62 14.85
CA LEU A 162 -7.38 13.93 15.37
C LEU A 162 -8.57 14.56 14.66
N GLU A 163 -9.02 13.99 13.54
CA GLU A 163 -10.09 14.56 12.71
C GLU A 163 -11.46 14.08 13.21
N GLN A 164 -12.19 14.99 13.88
CA GLN A 164 -13.48 14.67 14.52
C GLN A 164 -14.70 15.05 13.68
N GLU A 165 -14.55 15.91 12.67
CA GLU A 165 -15.66 16.33 11.82
C GLU A 165 -15.76 15.49 10.55
N GLY A 166 -16.95 14.95 10.28
CA GLY A 166 -17.22 14.22 9.04
C GLY A 166 -16.45 12.88 8.93
N THR A 167 -16.07 12.28 10.05
CA THR A 167 -15.36 10.99 10.07
C THR A 167 -16.26 9.83 10.49
N TYR A 168 -16.04 8.71 9.81
CA TYR A 168 -16.65 7.40 10.00
C TYR A 168 -15.54 6.43 10.43
N PRO A 169 -15.31 6.25 11.74
CA PRO A 169 -14.25 5.36 12.21
C PRO A 169 -14.53 3.92 11.77
N LEU A 170 -13.47 3.19 11.44
CA LEU A 170 -13.57 1.77 11.14
C LEU A 170 -13.97 1.00 12.42
N PRO A 171 -15.07 0.23 12.41
CA PRO A 171 -15.38 -0.71 13.49
C PRO A 171 -14.24 -1.71 13.72
N GLU A 172 -14.12 -2.25 14.93
CA GLU A 172 -13.08 -3.21 15.31
C GLU A 172 -13.03 -4.43 14.36
N ALA A 173 -14.19 -4.95 13.97
CA ALA A 173 -14.28 -6.05 13.01
C ALA A 173 -13.74 -5.71 11.60
N GLN A 174 -13.68 -4.43 11.23
CA GLN A 174 -13.07 -3.98 9.98
C GLN A 174 -11.57 -3.76 10.12
N LEU A 175 -11.12 -3.29 11.30
CA LEU A 175 -9.69 -3.17 11.62
C LEU A 175 -8.97 -4.51 11.58
N ASP A 176 -9.62 -5.61 11.97
CA ASP A 176 -9.08 -6.98 11.95
C ASP A 176 -8.68 -7.46 10.53
N ARG A 177 -9.19 -6.81 9.47
CA ARG A 177 -8.79 -7.11 8.08
C ARG A 177 -7.42 -6.55 7.70
N PHE A 178 -6.83 -5.71 8.54
CA PHE A 178 -5.47 -5.23 8.39
C PHE A 178 -4.52 -6.10 9.20
N MET A 179 -3.47 -6.61 8.57
CA MET A 179 -2.46 -7.44 9.22
C MET A 179 -1.63 -6.64 10.22
N PHE A 180 -1.36 -5.37 9.88
CA PHE A 180 -0.57 -4.46 10.71
C PHE A 180 -1.32 -3.15 10.92
N LYS A 181 -1.29 -2.66 12.15
CA LYS A 181 -1.60 -1.27 12.48
C LYS A 181 -0.30 -0.60 12.92
N VAL A 182 0.23 0.29 12.09
CA VAL A 182 1.47 1.04 12.35
C VAL A 182 1.11 2.44 12.81
N ILE A 183 1.62 2.83 13.98
CA ILE A 183 1.45 4.17 14.53
C ILE A 183 2.64 5.02 14.11
N VAL A 184 2.41 5.97 13.21
CA VAL A 184 3.45 6.87 12.71
C VAL A 184 3.46 8.13 13.57
N THR A 185 4.58 8.34 14.27
CA THR A 185 4.81 9.49 15.15
C THR A 185 5.78 10.48 14.50
N TYR A 186 5.94 11.65 15.14
CA TYR A 186 6.91 12.64 14.68
C TYR A 186 8.34 12.10 14.75
N PRO A 187 9.18 12.43 13.75
CA PRO A 187 10.59 12.07 13.78
C PRO A 187 11.27 12.66 15.03
N LYS A 188 12.33 12.01 15.48
CA LYS A 188 13.21 12.55 16.52
C LYS A 188 13.94 13.78 15.99
N LYS A 189 14.47 14.62 16.90
CA LYS A 189 15.20 15.84 16.50
C LYS A 189 16.35 15.56 15.53
N GLU A 190 17.05 14.46 15.73
CA GLU A 190 18.17 14.04 14.88
C GLU A 190 17.68 13.64 13.48
N GLU A 191 16.55 12.91 13.42
CA GLU A 191 15.91 12.50 12.17
C GLU A 191 15.32 13.70 11.42
N GLU A 192 14.71 14.65 12.13
CA GLU A 192 14.18 15.89 11.57
C GLU A 192 15.29 16.79 11.00
N ALA A 193 16.42 16.91 11.73
CA ALA A 193 17.59 17.64 11.23
C ALA A 193 18.14 17.03 9.94
N GLU A 194 18.22 15.70 9.87
CA GLU A 194 18.65 14.99 8.66
C GLU A 194 17.65 15.16 7.50
N ILE A 195 16.33 15.14 7.77
CA ILE A 195 15.32 15.44 6.76
C ILE A 195 15.50 16.85 6.20
N LEU A 196 15.72 17.84 7.07
CA LEU A 196 15.96 19.23 6.66
C LEU A 196 17.23 19.36 5.82
N GLU A 197 18.32 18.71 6.23
CA GLU A 197 19.59 18.73 5.49
C GLU A 197 19.43 18.15 4.08
N ARG A 198 18.76 16.99 3.96
CA ARG A 198 18.51 16.35 2.66
C ARG A 198 17.62 17.21 1.76
N MET A 199 16.56 17.82 2.31
CA MET A 199 15.64 18.68 1.57
C MET A 199 16.21 20.05 1.23
N ALA A 200 17.22 20.53 1.96
CA ALA A 200 17.89 21.80 1.71
C ALA A 200 18.85 21.78 0.52
N THR A 201 19.21 20.60 0.02
CA THR A 201 20.06 20.44 -1.16
C THR A 201 19.21 20.31 -2.44
N ASP A 202 19.67 20.88 -3.56
CA ASP A 202 19.00 20.77 -4.88
C ASP A 202 18.94 19.33 -5.43
N HIS A 203 19.56 18.36 -4.75
CA HIS A 203 19.65 16.98 -5.17
C HIS A 203 18.86 16.09 -4.21
N THR A 204 17.54 16.03 -4.39
CA THR A 204 16.74 15.02 -3.69
C THR A 204 17.15 13.64 -4.22
N PRO A 205 17.59 12.71 -3.34
CA PRO A 205 17.95 11.37 -3.78
C PRO A 205 16.77 10.71 -4.50
N GLN A 206 17.02 10.07 -5.62
CA GLN A 206 16.01 9.29 -6.32
C GLN A 206 16.11 7.83 -5.92
N VAL A 207 14.97 7.15 -5.94
CA VAL A 207 14.85 5.73 -5.65
C VAL A 207 14.86 4.99 -6.97
N ASP A 208 15.87 4.16 -7.17
CA ASP A 208 15.99 3.31 -8.36
C ASP A 208 15.22 2.00 -8.18
N PRO A 209 14.69 1.40 -9.25
CA PRO A 209 14.11 0.07 -9.18
C PRO A 209 15.22 -0.96 -8.89
N VAL A 210 15.11 -1.66 -7.77
CA VAL A 210 16.10 -2.67 -7.33
C VAL A 210 15.56 -4.10 -7.43
N ILE A 211 14.23 -4.25 -7.50
CA ILE A 211 13.55 -5.50 -7.82
C ILE A 211 12.34 -5.28 -8.74
N HIS A 212 11.86 -6.38 -9.30
CA HIS A 212 10.64 -6.42 -10.10
C HIS A 212 9.54 -7.24 -9.43
N ARG A 213 8.32 -7.12 -9.98
CA ARG A 213 7.12 -7.83 -9.55
C ARG A 213 7.35 -9.34 -9.45
N GLU A 214 8.07 -9.92 -10.41
CA GLU A 214 8.35 -11.35 -10.50
C GLU A 214 9.21 -11.84 -9.33
N ASP A 215 10.13 -11.01 -8.84
CA ASP A 215 10.97 -11.36 -7.69
C ASP A 215 10.14 -11.48 -6.42
N LEU A 216 9.17 -10.57 -6.22
CA LEU A 216 8.24 -10.62 -5.10
C LEU A 216 7.30 -11.83 -5.15
N LEU A 217 6.92 -12.28 -6.35
CA LEU A 217 6.07 -13.45 -6.52
C LEU A 217 6.83 -14.77 -6.30
N ARG A 218 8.15 -14.80 -6.55
CA ARG A 218 9.01 -15.97 -6.27
C ARG A 218 9.31 -16.14 -4.78
N ALA A 219 9.36 -15.04 -4.04
CA ALA A 219 9.65 -15.04 -2.61
C ALA A 219 8.46 -15.46 -1.72
N LYS A 220 7.28 -15.71 -2.32
CA LYS A 220 6.06 -16.21 -1.66
C LYS A 220 6.00 -17.73 -1.65
#